data_AF-A0A1V4QFF7-F1
#
_entry.id   AF-A0A1V4QFF7-F1
#
_cell.length_a   1.000
_cell.length_b   1.000
_cell.length_c   1.000
_cell.angle_alpha   90.00
_cell.angle_beta   90.00
_cell.angle_gamma   90.00
#
_symmetry.space_group_name_H-M   'P 1'
#
loop_
_entity.id
_entity.type
_entity.pdbx_description
1 polymer ?
#
loop_
_entity_poly.entity_id
_entity_poly.type
_entity_poly.pdbx_seq_one_letter_code
_entity_poly.pdbx_strand_id
1 'polypeptide(L)'
;MGSCSDNHIDGYLKILMELPDIVYRIDPDGYFRFLNESISVLGYKPEELIGKHFSTIVHPDDVKSFSRIYVLPKYRGRVTGPAGAPKLFDERRTGARKTRDLIIRLLPK
;
A
#
# COMPACT_ATOMS: atom_id res chain seq x y z
N MET A 1 -8.68 -41.13 -8.02
CA MET A 1 -8.64 -39.70 -8.41
C MET A 1 -8.25 -38.88 -7.19
N GLY A 2 -7.05 -38.28 -7.21
CA GLY A 2 -6.62 -37.37 -6.16
C GLY A 2 -7.11 -35.95 -6.45
N SER A 3 -7.79 -35.33 -5.50
CA SER A 3 -7.98 -33.88 -5.47
C SER A 3 -7.10 -33.33 -4.36
N CYS A 4 -5.98 -32.72 -4.76
CA CYS A 4 -5.07 -32.00 -3.88
C CYS A 4 -5.81 -30.89 -3.11
N SER A 5 -5.46 -30.79 -1.83
CA SER A 5 -5.78 -29.79 -0.81
C SER A 5 -5.99 -28.35 -1.28
N ASP A 6 -7.14 -27.76 -0.95
CA ASP A 6 -7.44 -26.32 -1.08
C ASP A 6 -7.82 -25.69 0.29
N ASN A 7 -7.08 -26.04 1.36
CA ASN A 7 -7.38 -25.60 2.73
C ASN A 7 -6.33 -24.62 3.32
N HIS A 8 -5.41 -24.07 2.51
CA HIS A 8 -4.28 -23.28 3.04
C HIS A 8 -4.32 -21.78 2.72
N ILE A 9 -5.05 -21.35 1.67
CA ILE A 9 -5.12 -19.93 1.28
C ILE A 9 -6.10 -19.14 2.18
N ASP A 10 -7.20 -19.78 2.60
CA ASP A 10 -8.24 -19.16 3.42
C ASP A 10 -7.74 -18.68 4.79
N GLY A 11 -6.83 -19.42 5.41
CA GLY A 11 -6.24 -19.05 6.70
C GLY A 11 -5.42 -17.74 6.61
N TYR A 12 -4.69 -17.54 5.51
CA TYR A 12 -3.86 -16.35 5.34
C TYR A 12 -4.71 -15.08 5.14
N LEU A 13 -5.75 -15.17 4.29
CA LEU A 13 -6.66 -14.05 4.05
C LEU A 13 -7.41 -13.67 5.33
N LYS A 14 -7.86 -14.66 6.10
CA LYS A 14 -8.53 -14.42 7.38
C LYS A 14 -7.64 -13.63 8.35
N ILE A 15 -6.37 -14.02 8.50
CA ILE A 15 -5.43 -13.30 9.35
C ILE A 15 -5.29 -11.86 8.90
N LEU A 16 -5.10 -11.59 7.60
CA LEU A 16 -4.97 -10.23 7.08
C LEU A 16 -6.22 -9.37 7.34
N MET A 17 -7.41 -9.97 7.26
CA MET A 17 -8.68 -9.29 7.53
C MET A 17 -8.83 -8.90 9.01
N GLU A 18 -8.31 -9.72 9.93
CA GLU A 18 -8.43 -9.52 11.38
C GLU A 18 -7.29 -8.67 11.99
N LEU A 19 -6.24 -8.33 11.23
CA LEU A 19 -5.15 -7.49 11.72
C LEU A 19 -5.63 -6.08 12.08
N PRO A 20 -5.26 -5.53 13.25
CA PRO A 20 -5.69 -4.20 13.68
C PRO A 20 -5.07 -3.07 12.83
N ASP A 21 -3.95 -3.35 12.16
CA ASP A 21 -3.31 -2.42 11.25
C ASP A 21 -4.02 -2.39 9.90
N ILE A 22 -4.04 -1.22 9.25
CA ILE A 22 -4.52 -1.09 7.87
C ILE A 22 -3.55 -1.84 6.95
N VAL A 23 -4.06 -2.90 6.32
CA VAL A 23 -3.36 -3.68 5.31
C VAL A 23 -4.02 -3.42 3.96
N TYR A 24 -3.22 -3.03 2.98
CA TYR A 24 -3.71 -2.75 1.64
C TYR A 24 -2.76 -3.27 0.57
N ARG A 25 -3.32 -3.47 -0.63
CA ARG A 25 -2.56 -3.69 -1.86
C ARG A 25 -3.10 -2.74 -2.92
N ILE A 26 -2.20 -2.09 -3.64
CA ILE A 26 -2.51 -1.27 -4.81
C ILE A 26 -1.94 -1.91 -6.07
N ASP A 27 -2.48 -1.56 -7.23
CA ASP A 27 -1.95 -1.95 -8.53
C ASP A 27 -0.81 -1.02 -9.01
N PRO A 28 -0.22 -1.29 -10.19
CA PRO A 28 0.79 -0.43 -10.79
C PRO A 28 0.32 0.97 -11.23
N ASP A 29 -0.92 1.37 -10.99
CA ASP A 29 -1.37 2.73 -11.23
C ASP A 29 -1.82 3.42 -9.93
N GLY A 30 -1.67 2.75 -8.79
CA GLY A 30 -1.97 3.29 -7.47
C GLY A 30 -3.39 3.06 -6.99
N TYR A 31 -4.15 2.19 -7.65
CA TYR A 31 -5.54 1.90 -7.30
C TYR A 31 -5.63 0.71 -6.35
N PHE A 32 -6.45 0.82 -5.30
CA PHE A 32 -6.63 -0.26 -4.33
C PHE A 32 -7.22 -1.52 -4.99
N ARG A 33 -6.57 -2.65 -4.73
CA ARG A 33 -6.97 -4.01 -5.14
C ARG A 33 -7.28 -4.89 -3.94
N PHE A 34 -6.91 -4.46 -2.74
CA PHE A 34 -7.25 -5.09 -1.47
C PHE A 34 -7.10 -4.05 -0.37
N LEU A 35 -8.02 -4.08 0.60
CA LEU A 35 -8.01 -3.35 1.86
C LEU A 35 -8.65 -4.26 2.91
N ASN A 36 -8.08 -4.34 4.10
CA ASN A 36 -8.73 -5.01 5.22
C ASN A 36 -9.72 -4.09 5.95
N GLU A 37 -10.52 -4.67 6.85
CA GLU A 37 -11.58 -3.97 7.60
C GLU A 37 -11.07 -2.85 8.51
N SER A 38 -9.78 -2.88 8.87
CA SER A 38 -9.15 -1.85 9.71
C SER A 38 -9.14 -0.46 9.08
N ILE A 39 -9.46 -0.33 7.79
CA ILE A 39 -9.70 0.97 7.14
C ILE A 39 -10.91 1.73 7.74
N SER A 40 -11.80 1.03 8.43
CA SER A 40 -12.95 1.61 9.14
C SER A 40 -12.55 2.63 10.21
N VAL A 41 -11.32 2.60 10.73
CA VAL A 41 -10.80 3.64 11.65
C VAL A 41 -10.75 5.03 10.99
N LEU A 42 -10.69 5.07 9.66
CA LEU A 42 -10.79 6.30 8.86
C LEU A 42 -12.22 6.58 8.39
N GLY A 43 -13.22 5.78 8.79
CA GLY A 43 -14.62 5.96 8.41
C GLY A 43 -15.01 5.38 7.05
N TYR A 44 -14.10 4.68 6.35
CA TYR A 44 -14.37 4.04 5.07
C TYR A 44 -14.66 2.55 5.21
N LYS A 45 -15.44 2.01 4.28
CA LYS A 45 -15.47 0.55 4.05
C LYS A 45 -14.51 0.16 2.92
N PRO A 46 -13.94 -1.05 2.92
CA PRO A 46 -13.08 -1.51 1.84
C PRO A 46 -13.70 -1.31 0.45
N GLU A 47 -14.98 -1.67 0.27
CA GLU A 47 -15.67 -1.63 -1.03
C GLU A 47 -15.79 -0.22 -1.61
N GLU A 48 -15.79 0.81 -0.76
CA GLU A 48 -15.83 2.21 -1.20
C GLU A 48 -14.51 2.67 -1.84
N LEU A 49 -13.41 2.03 -1.42
CA LEU A 49 -12.05 2.40 -1.80
C LEU A 49 -11.45 1.44 -2.82
N ILE A 50 -11.94 0.20 -2.95
CA ILE A 50 -11.51 -0.70 -4.03
C ILE A 50 -11.73 -0.01 -5.39
N GLY A 51 -10.68 0.00 -6.22
CA GLY A 51 -10.67 0.70 -7.50
C GLY A 51 -10.51 2.23 -7.42
N LYS A 52 -10.35 2.81 -6.23
CA LYS A 52 -9.98 4.22 -6.04
C LYS A 52 -8.45 4.34 -5.90
N HIS A 53 -7.92 5.48 -6.36
CA HIS A 53 -6.51 5.78 -6.25
C HIS A 53 -6.16 6.14 -4.79
N PHE A 54 -5.02 5.69 -4.25
CA PHE A 54 -4.68 5.90 -2.84
C PHE A 54 -4.65 7.38 -2.41
N SER A 55 -4.47 8.30 -3.35
CA SER A 55 -4.51 9.74 -3.09
C SER A 55 -5.87 10.23 -2.58
N THR A 56 -6.93 9.43 -2.64
CA THR A 56 -8.22 9.79 -2.04
C THR A 56 -8.18 9.80 -0.52
N ILE A 57 -7.27 9.05 0.10
CA ILE A 57 -7.15 8.93 1.56
C ILE A 57 -5.82 9.47 2.10
N VAL A 58 -4.97 10.05 1.26
CA VAL A 58 -3.66 10.59 1.66
C VAL A 58 -3.65 12.10 1.40
N HIS A 59 -3.12 12.87 2.37
CA HIS A 59 -3.02 14.32 2.23
C HIS A 59 -2.27 14.72 0.94
N PRO A 60 -2.75 15.70 0.14
CA PRO A 60 -2.18 16.02 -1.17
C PRO A 60 -0.67 16.34 -1.15
N ASP A 61 -0.19 17.02 -0.11
CA ASP A 61 1.25 17.31 0.03
C ASP A 61 2.09 16.06 0.31
N ASP A 62 1.52 15.06 0.99
CA ASP A 62 2.19 13.80 1.25
C ASP A 62 2.18 12.91 0.00
N VAL A 63 1.11 12.98 -0.80
CA VAL A 63 1.08 12.38 -2.15
C VAL A 63 2.22 12.93 -3.00
N LYS A 64 2.42 14.26 -3.03
CA LYS A 64 3.53 14.88 -3.79
C LYS A 64 4.92 14.50 -3.26
N SER A 65 5.02 14.22 -1.96
CA SER A 65 6.28 13.96 -1.26
C SER A 65 6.68 12.49 -1.27
N PHE A 66 5.72 11.58 -1.40
CA PHE A 66 5.95 10.13 -1.24
C PHE A 66 5.36 9.27 -2.34
N SER A 67 4.59 9.82 -3.27
CA SER A 67 4.20 9.05 -4.45
C SER A 67 5.37 8.92 -5.42
N ARG A 68 5.56 7.70 -5.90
CA ARG A 68 6.52 7.32 -6.92
C ARG A 68 6.51 8.27 -8.12
N ILE A 69 5.33 8.67 -8.60
CA ILE A 69 5.19 9.48 -9.81
C ILE A 69 5.79 10.89 -9.65
N TYR A 70 5.69 11.48 -8.46
CA TYR A 70 6.23 12.81 -8.17
C TYR A 70 7.68 12.77 -7.69
N VAL A 71 8.06 11.69 -7.00
CA VAL A 71 9.38 11.59 -6.36
C VAL A 71 10.42 11.07 -7.32
N LEU A 72 10.19 9.94 -8.01
CA LEU A 72 11.22 9.29 -8.82
C LEU A 72 11.80 10.16 -9.95
N PRO A 73 11.04 11.03 -10.64
CA PRO A 73 11.61 11.93 -11.65
C PRO A 73 12.74 12.81 -11.11
N LYS A 74 12.70 13.19 -9.82
CA LYS A 74 13.72 14.01 -9.14
C LYS A 74 15.06 13.27 -8.93
N TYR A 75 15.04 11.95 -9.04
CA TYR A 75 16.20 11.07 -8.85
C TYR A 75 16.74 10.49 -10.16
N ARG A 76 16.20 10.87 -11.31
CA ARG A 76 16.73 10.43 -12.61
C ARG A 76 18.21 10.80 -12.73
N GLY A 77 19.01 9.82 -13.16
CA GLY A 77 20.47 9.98 -13.30
C GLY A 77 21.26 9.97 -11.98
N ARG A 78 20.61 9.72 -10.82
CA ARG A 78 21.30 9.63 -9.52
C ARG A 78 21.39 8.18 -9.05
N VAL A 79 22.57 7.79 -8.57
CA VAL A 79 22.77 6.50 -7.88
C VAL A 79 22.72 6.78 -6.38
N THR A 80 21.67 6.33 -5.71
CA THR A 80 21.43 6.63 -4.28
C THR A 80 21.88 5.54 -3.32
N GLY A 81 22.26 4.37 -3.85
CA GLY A 81 22.44 3.16 -3.05
C GLY A 81 21.17 2.74 -2.28
N PRO A 82 21.27 1.73 -1.39
CA PRO A 82 20.14 1.26 -0.60
C PRO A 82 19.60 2.30 0.38
N ALA A 83 20.48 2.98 1.12
CA ALA A 83 20.13 3.92 2.18
C ALA A 83 19.61 5.27 1.66
N GLY A 84 20.09 5.75 0.51
CA GLY A 84 19.70 7.05 -0.03
C GLY A 84 18.47 7.02 -0.94
N ALA A 85 17.93 5.83 -1.26
CA ALA A 85 16.76 5.77 -2.14
C ALA A 85 15.51 6.25 -1.40
N PRO A 86 14.63 7.02 -2.07
CA PRO A 86 13.49 7.64 -1.42
C PRO A 86 12.56 6.62 -0.78
N LYS A 87 11.88 7.02 0.30
CA LYS A 87 10.75 6.30 0.87
C LYS A 87 9.51 6.66 0.07
N LEU A 88 8.73 5.67 -0.34
CA LEU A 88 7.53 5.87 -1.15
C LEU A 88 6.34 5.19 -0.48
N PHE A 89 5.16 5.78 -0.64
CA PHE A 89 3.90 5.15 -0.20
C PHE A 89 3.52 4.01 -1.14
N ASP A 90 3.46 4.30 -2.45
CA ASP A 90 3.25 3.32 -3.52
C ASP A 90 4.57 2.67 -3.96
N GLU A 91 5.40 2.28 -2.98
CA GLU A 91 6.67 1.65 -3.27
C GLU A 91 6.48 0.32 -4.00
N ARG A 92 7.15 0.19 -5.15
CA ARG A 92 7.16 -1.04 -5.96
C ARG A 92 8.52 -1.67 -5.83
N ARG A 93 8.67 -2.68 -4.98
CA ARG A 93 9.91 -3.45 -4.88
C ARG A 93 9.62 -4.92 -4.72
N THR A 94 10.31 -5.72 -5.53
CA THR A 94 10.44 -7.17 -5.34
C THR A 94 11.73 -7.43 -4.56
N GLY A 95 11.65 -8.04 -3.37
CA GLY A 95 12.82 -8.40 -2.56
C GLY A 95 12.75 -7.97 -1.09
N ALA A 96 13.90 -7.92 -0.41
CA ALA A 96 13.99 -7.77 1.05
C ALA A 96 13.81 -6.34 1.59
N ARG A 97 13.78 -5.32 0.73
CA ARG A 97 13.66 -3.92 1.16
C ARG A 97 12.21 -3.58 1.52
N LYS A 98 12.01 -3.03 2.71
CA LYS A 98 10.73 -2.50 3.22
C LYS A 98 10.88 -1.02 3.53
N THR A 99 9.93 -0.18 3.13
CA THR A 99 9.84 1.19 3.66
C THR A 99 9.42 1.12 5.13
N ARG A 100 10.23 1.73 5.99
CA ARG A 100 9.99 1.86 7.43
C ARG A 100 10.04 3.33 7.82
N ASP A 101 9.37 3.69 8.90
CA ASP A 101 9.36 5.06 9.45
C ASP A 101 8.97 6.11 8.40
N LEU A 102 7.98 5.78 7.57
CA LEU A 102 7.33 6.72 6.66
C LEU A 102 6.11 7.29 7.39
N ILE A 103 6.14 8.59 7.66
CA ILE A 103 5.03 9.29 8.29
C ILE A 103 4.24 9.99 7.21
N ILE A 104 2.94 9.70 7.14
CA ILE A 104 1.99 10.31 6.23
C ILE A 104 0.72 10.70 6.98
N ARG A 105 0.02 11.69 6.47
CA ARG A 105 -1.30 12.11 6.95
C ARG A 105 -2.36 11.42 6.12
N LEU A 106 -3.20 10.65 6.79
CA LEU A 106 -4.38 10.02 6.22
C LEU A 106 -5.60 10.94 6.42
N LEU A 107 -6.48 10.96 5.43
CA LEU A 107 -7.71 11.74 5.43
C LEU A 107 -8.88 10.84 5.85
N PRO A 108 -9.52 11.06 7.00
CA PRO A 108 -10.74 10.35 7.36
C PRO A 108 -11.91 10.80 6.47
N LYS A 109 -12.97 9.99 6.46
CA LYS A 109 -14.24 10.27 5.81
C LYS A 109 -15.11 11.20 6.65
#